data_AF-A0AAW6NKB7-F1
#
_entry.id   AF-A0AAW6NKB7-F1
#
_cell.length_a   1.000
_cell.length_b   1.000
_cell.length_c   1.000
_cell.angle_alpha   90.00
_cell.angle_beta   90.00
_cell.angle_gamma   90.00
#
_symmetry.space_group_name_H-M   'P 1'
#
loop_
_entity.id
_entity.type
_entity.pdbx_description
1 polymer ?
#
loop_
_entity_poly.entity_id
_entity_poly.type
_entity_poly.pdbx_seq_one_letter_code
_entity_poly.pdbx_strand_id
1 'polypeptide(L)' 'TTCNQQATSQSLKGDARKTYMSDCLKNGATKPGEKSLTPQQQKMRECNAQATQQMLKGDDRSKFMSACLEKQA' A
#
# COMPACT_ATOMS: atom_id res chain seq x y z
N THR A 1 -10.83 -11.01 -8.49
CA THR A 1 -10.18 -12.33 -8.28
C THR A 1 -9.13 -12.69 -9.33
N THR A 2 -9.11 -12.07 -10.51
CA THR A 2 -8.15 -12.36 -11.60
C THR A 2 -6.68 -12.06 -11.24
N CYS A 3 -6.37 -10.93 -10.63
CA CYS A 3 -4.99 -10.55 -10.28
C CYS A 3 -4.33 -11.48 -9.25
N ASN A 4 -5.11 -11.95 -8.26
CA ASN A 4 -4.59 -12.84 -7.21
C ASN A 4 -4.33 -14.26 -7.74
N GLN A 5 -5.22 -14.75 -8.63
CA GLN A 5 -4.98 -16.00 -9.36
C GLN A 5 -3.75 -15.90 -10.25
N GLN A 6 -3.63 -14.85 -11.09
CA GLN A 6 -2.47 -14.69 -11.98
C GLN A 6 -1.16 -14.53 -11.22
N ALA A 7 -1.17 -13.93 -10.03
CA ALA A 7 0.01 -13.86 -9.18
C ALA A 7 0.45 -15.24 -8.67
N THR A 8 -0.52 -16.09 -8.31
CA THR A 8 -0.26 -17.48 -7.87
C THR A 8 0.19 -18.36 -9.03
N SER A 9 -0.44 -18.23 -10.21
CA SER A 9 -0.07 -18.94 -11.44
C SER A 9 1.35 -18.59 -11.91
N GLN A 10 1.79 -17.34 -11.68
CA GLN A 10 3.16 -16.91 -11.98
C GLN A 10 4.15 -17.18 -10.83
N SER A 11 3.71 -17.87 -9.75
CA SER A 11 4.52 -18.15 -8.56
C SER A 11 5.21 -16.91 -7.96
N LEU A 12 4.58 -15.74 -8.10
CA LEU A 12 5.11 -14.49 -7.56
C LEU A 12 5.00 -14.52 -6.04
N LYS A 13 6.12 -14.30 -5.36
CA LYS A 13 6.24 -14.33 -3.88
C LYS A 13 6.90 -13.04 -3.39
N GLY A 14 6.65 -12.71 -2.12
CA GLY A 14 7.26 -11.54 -1.47
C GLY A 14 6.96 -10.23 -2.20
N ASP A 15 7.99 -9.40 -2.37
CA ASP A 15 7.91 -8.10 -3.07
C ASP A 15 7.40 -8.21 -4.50
N ALA A 16 7.76 -9.26 -5.24
CA ALA A 16 7.31 -9.44 -6.63
C ALA A 16 5.79 -9.59 -6.72
N ARG A 17 5.17 -10.27 -5.75
CA ARG A 17 3.70 -10.38 -5.67
C ARG A 17 3.05 -9.06 -5.34
N LYS A 18 3.63 -8.28 -4.41
CA LYS A 18 3.07 -6.98 -4.02
C LYS A 18 3.10 -5.97 -5.16
N THR A 19 4.22 -5.89 -5.87
CA THR A 19 4.37 -5.03 -7.05
C THR A 19 3.39 -5.45 -8.13
N TYR A 20 3.38 -6.73 -8.51
CA TYR A 20 2.46 -7.26 -9.51
C TYR A 20 0.98 -7.06 -9.14
N MET A 21 0.61 -7.25 -7.87
CA MET A 21 -0.77 -7.07 -7.43
C MET A 21 -1.14 -5.58 -7.39
N SER A 22 -0.21 -4.69 -7.03
CA SER A 22 -0.40 -3.25 -7.14
C SER A 22 -0.60 -2.83 -8.59
N ASP A 23 0.24 -3.32 -9.51
CA ASP A 23 0.15 -3.02 -10.94
C ASP A 23 -1.08 -3.64 -11.59
N CYS A 24 -1.46 -4.86 -11.22
CA CYS A 24 -2.66 -5.51 -11.77
C CYS A 24 -3.94 -4.83 -11.27
N LEU A 25 -3.98 -4.41 -10.01
CA LEU A 25 -5.11 -3.64 -9.48
C LEU A 25 -5.15 -2.21 -10.04
N LYS A 26 -3.98 -1.60 -10.32
CA LYS A 26 -3.86 -0.31 -11.01
C LYS A 26 -4.24 -0.40 -12.49
N ASN A 27 -3.86 -1.47 -13.18
CA ASN A 27 -4.16 -1.66 -14.62
C ASN A 27 -5.58 -2.23 -14.85
N GLY A 28 -6.17 -2.92 -13.87
CA GLY A 28 -7.59 -3.30 -13.85
C GLY A 28 -8.53 -2.12 -13.61
N ALA A 29 -7.98 -0.95 -13.27
CA ALA A 29 -8.71 0.30 -13.15
C ALA A 29 -7.89 1.47 -13.72
N THR A 30 -7.93 1.59 -15.06
CA THR A 30 -7.70 2.79 -15.90
C THR A 30 -6.26 3.34 -16.01
N LYS A 31 -5.79 3.52 -17.25
CA LYS A 31 -4.88 4.62 -17.65
C LYS A 31 -5.70 5.67 -18.42
N PRO A 32 -5.23 6.92 -18.64
CA PRO A 32 -4.11 7.67 -18.06
C PRO A 32 -4.57 9.00 -17.40
N GLY A 33 -3.82 9.46 -16.39
CA GLY A 33 -4.05 10.77 -15.76
C GLY A 33 -4.46 10.65 -14.29
N GLU A 34 -3.55 11.05 -13.40
CA GLU A 34 -3.83 11.51 -12.04
C GLU A 34 -5.08 10.93 -11.35
N LYS A 35 -5.04 9.65 -10.97
CA LYS A 35 -5.73 9.28 -9.73
C LYS A 35 -4.84 9.78 -8.60
N SER A 36 -4.99 11.07 -8.28
CA SER A 36 -4.55 11.61 -7.00
C SER A 36 -4.94 10.59 -5.95
N LEU A 37 -3.94 10.14 -5.17
CA LEU A 37 -4.17 9.21 -4.08
C LEU A 37 -5.38 9.73 -3.31
N THR A 38 -6.33 8.85 -2.98
CA THR A 38 -7.41 9.30 -2.10
C THR A 38 -6.77 9.89 -0.86
N PRO A 39 -7.37 10.91 -0.21
CA PRO A 39 -6.76 11.54 0.96
C PRO A 39 -6.30 10.52 2.01
N GLN A 40 -7.04 9.41 2.15
CA GLN A 40 -6.70 8.27 2.99
C GLN A 40 -5.47 7.47 2.52
N GLN A 41 -5.32 7.24 1.21
CA GLN A 41 -4.15 6.58 0.63
C GLN A 41 -2.89 7.46 0.71
N GLN A 42 -3.03 8.77 0.51
CA GLN A 42 -1.93 9.71 0.66
C GLN A 42 -1.45 9.76 2.10
N LYS A 43 -2.39 9.86 3.05
CA LYS A 43 -2.12 9.82 4.49
C LYS A 43 -1.43 8.53 4.90
N MET A 44 -1.89 7.37 4.42
CA MET A 44 -1.20 6.09 4.64
C MET A 44 0.25 6.10 4.18
N ARG A 45 0.52 6.70 3.02
CA ARG A 45 1.86 6.76 2.45
C ARG A 45 2.78 7.67 3.28
N GLU A 46 2.27 8.83 3.72
CA GLU A 46 2.97 9.75 4.63
C GLU A 46 3.27 9.11 5.99
N CYS A 47 2.27 8.44 6.61
CA CYS A 47 2.46 7.71 7.86
C CYS A 47 3.53 6.62 7.70
N ASN A 48 3.59 5.92 6.56
CA ASN A 48 4.60 4.89 6.33
C ASN A 48 6.00 5.50 6.21
N ALA A 49 6.13 6.60 5.48
CA ALA A 49 7.39 7.31 5.35
C ALA A 49 7.91 7.82 6.71
N GLN A 50 7.03 8.44 7.51
CA GLN A 50 7.39 8.94 8.84
C GLN A 50 7.76 7.80 9.81
N ALA A 51 7.08 6.66 9.76
CA ALA A 51 7.43 5.51 10.57
C ALA A 51 8.83 4.97 10.22
N THR A 52 9.17 4.93 8.93
CA THR A 52 10.51 4.51 8.46
C THR A 52 11.59 5.54 8.82
N GLN A 53 11.31 6.84 8.68
CA GLN A 53 12.25 7.90 9.09
C GLN A 53 12.54 7.88 10.59
N GLN A 54 11.54 7.57 11.41
CA GLN A 54 11.70 7.37 12.85
C GLN A 54 12.23 5.96 13.21
N MET A 55 12.55 5.14 12.20
CA MET A 55 13.02 3.76 12.35
C MET A 55 12.12 2.90 13.25
N LEU A 56 10.81 3.21 13.30
CA LEU A 56 9.84 2.50 14.11
C LEU A 56 9.67 1.09 13.56
N LYS A 57 9.70 0.11 14.45
CA LYS A 57 9.58 -1.32 14.13
C LYS A 57 8.66 -1.99 15.15
N GLY A 58 8.16 -3.17 14.78
CA GLY A 58 7.32 -3.97 15.68
C GLY A 58 6.08 -3.20 16.16
N ASP A 59 5.86 -3.23 17.47
CA ASP A 59 4.70 -2.62 18.13
C ASP A 59 4.68 -1.09 17.99
N ASP A 60 5.85 -0.44 18.05
CA ASP A 60 5.96 1.02 17.94
C ASP A 60 5.49 1.53 16.57
N ARG A 61 5.82 0.79 15.50
CA ARG A 61 5.33 1.13 14.14
C ARG A 61 3.81 0.98 14.04
N SER A 62 3.26 -0.06 14.65
CA SER A 62 1.81 -0.34 14.60
C SER A 62 1.03 0.72 15.37
N LYS A 63 1.47 1.08 16.57
CA LYS A 63 0.88 2.17 17.37
C LYS A 63 0.96 3.51 16.65
N PHE A 64 2.13 3.82 16.08
CA PHE A 64 2.30 5.04 15.28
C PHE A 64 1.39 5.06 14.06
N MET A 65 1.24 3.92 13.37
CA MET A 65 0.33 3.80 12.24
C MET A 65 -1.12 4.09 12.62
N SER A 66 -1.62 3.47 13.69
CA SER A 66 -2.98 3.72 14.17
C SER A 66 -3.17 5.19 14.52
N ALA A 67 -2.28 5.75 15.35
CA ALA A 67 -2.37 7.15 15.75
C ALA A 67 -2.27 8.13 14.55
N CYS A 68 -1.43 7.81 13.56
CA CYS A 68 -1.26 8.63 12.37
C CYS A 68 -2.50 8.57 11.47
N LEU A 69 -3.13 7.39 11.32
CA LEU A 69 -4.31 7.19 10.49
C LEU A 69 -5.60 7.69 11.16
N GLU A 70 -5.71 7.60 12.48
CA GLU A 70 -6.87 8.00 13.29
C GLU A 70 -7.17 9.50 13.26
N LYS A 71 -6.26 10.36 12.80
CA LYS A 71 -6.50 11.83 12.69
C LYS A 71 -7.56 12.28 11.66
N GLN A 72 -8.46 11.40 11.24
CA GLN A 72 -9.69 11.70 10.48
C GLN A 72 -10.72 10.60 10.83
N ALA A 73 -11.35 10.74 11.99
CA ALA A 73 -12.68 10.24 12.27
C ALA A 73 -13.55 11.46 12.60
#